data_AF-A0A9X2IPX3-F1
#
_entry.id   AF-A0A9X2IPX3-F1
#
_cell.length_a   1.000
_cell.length_b   1.000
_cell.length_c   1.000
_cell.angle_alpha   90.00
_cell.angle_beta   90.00
_cell.angle_gamma   90.00
#
_symmetry.space_group_name_H-M   'P 1'
#
loop_
_entity.id
_entity.type
_entity.pdbx_description
1 polymer ?
#
loop_
_entity_poly.entity_id
_entity_poly.type
_entity_poly.pdbx_seq_one_letter_code
_entity_poly.pdbx_strand_id
1 'polypeptide(L)' 'MKPDSAFFKKQIQAVARTYTNSEMDLPLTEEEEAQLLHGMQQKLEAEPEMELHEVVHDVVYRFFADQEE' A
#
# COMPACT_ATOMS: atom_id res chain seq x y z
N MET A 1 11.22 1.46 18.32
CA MET A 1 10.16 0.43 18.20
C MET A 1 10.08 0.07 16.74
N LYS A 2 10.25 -1.21 16.36
CA LYS A 2 9.92 -1.62 14.99
C LYS A 2 8.40 -1.54 14.84
N PRO A 3 7.86 -0.86 13.84
CA PRO A 3 6.42 -0.77 13.62
C PRO A 3 5.81 -2.18 13.52
N ASP A 4 4.70 -2.39 14.23
CA ASP A 4 3.99 -3.67 14.31
C ASP A 4 3.37 -4.02 12.95
N SER A 5 3.45 -5.28 12.52
CA SER A 5 2.91 -5.74 11.23
C SER A 5 1.41 -5.43 11.10
N ALA A 6 0.68 -5.48 12.23
CA ALA A 6 -0.73 -5.11 12.28
C ALA A 6 -1.00 -3.61 12.01
N PHE A 7 -0.04 -2.74 12.35
CA PHE A 7 -0.14 -1.30 12.09
C PHE A 7 0.02 -1.01 10.59
N PHE A 8 0.99 -1.67 9.94
CA PHE A 8 1.17 -1.57 8.50
C PHE A 8 -0.06 -2.03 7.73
N LYS A 9 -0.63 -3.17 8.11
CA LYS A 9 -1.84 -3.69 7.47
C LYS A 9 -3.00 -2.68 7.52
N LYS A 10 -3.21 -2.02 8.66
CA LYS A 10 -4.25 -0.98 8.80
C LYS A 10 -3.98 0.26 7.95
N GLN A 11 -2.72 0.72 7.88
CA GLN A 11 -2.33 1.86 7.04
C GLN A 11 -2.55 1.56 5.56
N ILE A 12 -2.19 0.35 5.12
CA ILE A 12 -2.40 -0.11 3.74
C ILE A 12 -3.87 -0.12 3.39
N GLN A 13 -4.71 -0.71 4.24
CA GLN A 13 -6.15 -0.73 4.03
C GLN A 13 -6.76 0.68 4.02
N ALA A 14 -6.28 1.59 4.86
CA ALA A 14 -6.77 2.97 4.90
C ALA A 14 -6.42 3.73 3.62
N VAL A 15 -5.18 3.63 3.13
CA VAL A 15 -4.75 4.34 1.92
C VAL A 15 -5.32 3.67 0.68
N ALA A 16 -5.31 2.34 0.57
CA ALA A 16 -5.96 1.63 -0.52
C ALA A 16 -7.44 2.00 -0.64
N ARG A 17 -8.17 2.06 0.49
CA ARG A 17 -9.54 2.60 0.50
C ARG A 17 -9.61 4.05 0.07
N THR A 18 -8.66 4.90 0.40
CA THR A 18 -8.70 6.30 -0.05
C THR A 18 -8.50 6.41 -1.56
N TYR A 19 -7.69 5.51 -2.14
CA TYR A 19 -7.45 5.44 -3.58
C TYR A 19 -8.58 4.78 -4.37
N THR A 20 -9.12 3.67 -3.88
CA THR A 20 -10.23 2.98 -4.56
C THR A 20 -11.56 3.71 -4.33
N ASN A 21 -11.75 4.27 -3.14
CA ASN A 21 -13.04 4.79 -2.68
C ASN A 21 -13.22 6.30 -2.91
N SER A 22 -12.96 6.73 -4.15
CA SER A 22 -13.60 7.93 -4.69
C SER A 22 -14.33 7.69 -6.01
N GLU A 23 -14.07 6.61 -6.76
CA GLU A 23 -14.89 6.24 -7.93
C GLU A 23 -15.20 4.73 -8.09
N MET A 24 -14.48 3.82 -7.41
CA MET A 24 -14.74 2.38 -7.51
C MET A 24 -14.65 1.71 -6.13
N ASP A 25 -15.80 1.50 -5.48
CA ASP A 25 -15.95 0.81 -4.19
C ASP A 25 -15.61 -0.70 -4.28
N LEU A 26 -14.47 -1.04 -4.89
CA LEU A 26 -13.94 -2.38 -5.04
C LEU A 26 -12.95 -2.64 -3.90
N PRO A 27 -13.27 -3.57 -2.98
CA PRO A 27 -12.30 -3.99 -1.98
C PRO A 27 -11.16 -4.76 -2.67
N LEU A 28 -9.92 -4.51 -2.22
CA LEU A 28 -8.77 -5.33 -2.59
C LEU A 28 -9.03 -6.80 -2.22
N THR A 29 -8.64 -7.70 -3.11
CA THR A 29 -8.57 -9.13 -2.79
C THR A 29 -7.42 -9.41 -1.82
N GLU A 30 -7.44 -10.58 -1.17
CA GLU A 30 -6.37 -10.99 -0.24
C GLU A 30 -4.99 -11.07 -0.93
N GLU A 31 -4.97 -11.43 -2.22
CA GLU A 31 -3.75 -11.54 -3.01
C GLU A 31 -3.15 -10.15 -3.31
N GLU A 32 -3.98 -9.20 -3.72
CA GLU A 32 -3.55 -7.82 -3.97
C GLU A 32 -3.08 -7.14 -2.68
N GLU A 33 -3.77 -7.37 -1.56
CA GLU A 33 -3.34 -6.88 -0.25
C GLU A 33 -1.96 -7.43 0.12
N ALA A 34 -1.70 -8.73 -0.14
CA ALA A 34 -0.41 -9.34 0.10
C ALA A 34 0.71 -8.77 -0.78
N GLN A 35 0.43 -8.50 -2.06
CA GLN A 35 1.38 -7.88 -2.98
C GLN A 35 1.73 -6.45 -2.57
N LEU A 36 0.75 -5.63 -2.21
CA LEU A 36 0.94 -4.27 -1.71
C LEU A 36 1.75 -4.26 -0.41
N LEU A 37 1.43 -5.15 0.53
CA LEU A 37 2.20 -5.35 1.77
C LEU A 37 3.67 -5.67 1.48
N HIS A 38 3.91 -6.59 0.55
CA HIS A 38 5.26 -6.99 0.17
C HIS A 38 6.03 -5.83 -0.47
N GLY A 39 5.41 -5.10 -1.41
CA GLY A 39 6.02 -3.95 -2.08
C GLY A 39 6.40 -2.84 -1.09
N MET A 40 5.56 -2.56 -0.10
CA MET A 40 5.86 -1.56 0.93
C MET A 40 6.99 -1.99 1.86
N GLN A 41 7.07 -3.27 2.22
CA GLN A 41 8.18 -3.80 3.02
C GLN A 41 9.50 -3.65 2.26
N GLN A 42 9.54 -4.05 0.99
CA GLN A 42 10.73 -3.91 0.15
C GLN A 42 11.16 -2.45 0.01
N LYS A 43 10.21 -1.53 -0.17
CA LYS A 43 10.51 -0.11 -0.33
C LYS A 43 10.99 0.54 0.97
N LEU A 44 10.42 0.16 2.13
CA LEU A 44 10.92 0.61 3.44
C LEU A 44 12.33 0.06 3.76
N GLU A 45 12.64 -1.15 3.30
CA GLU A 45 13.99 -1.72 3.43
C GLU A 45 15.00 -1.01 2.53
N ALA A 46 14.58 -0.66 1.30
CA ALA A 46 15.42 0.05 0.33
C ALA A 46 15.61 1.54 0.69
N GLU A 47 14.56 2.18 1.21
CA GLU A 47 14.48 3.62 1.47
C GLU A 47 13.98 3.86 2.92
N PRO A 48 14.79 3.53 3.95
CA PRO A 48 14.35 3.56 5.36
C PRO A 48 14.10 4.97 5.92
N GLU A 49 14.58 6.01 5.22
CA GLU A 49 14.33 7.41 5.56
C GLU A 49 13.06 7.97 4.90
N MET A 50 12.47 7.24 3.95
CA MET A 50 11.23 7.65 3.30
C MET A 50 10.07 7.60 4.29
N GLU A 51 9.23 8.63 4.25
CA GLU A 51 8.06 8.67 5.11
C GLU A 51 7.06 7.56 4.73
N LEU A 52 6.43 6.95 5.73
CA LEU A 52 5.53 5.82 5.50
C LEU A 52 4.38 6.18 4.54
N HIS A 53 3.86 7.40 4.63
CA HIS A 53 2.78 7.84 3.75
C HIS A 53 3.22 7.94 2.27
N GLU A 54 4.48 8.29 2.01
CA GLU A 54 5.05 8.34 0.66
C GLU A 54 5.27 6.94 0.09
N VAL A 55 5.76 6.00 0.92
CA VAL A 55 5.88 4.59 0.53
C VAL A 55 4.52 4.02 0.15
N VAL A 56 3.52 4.22 1.00
CA VAL A 56 2.17 3.69 0.77
C VAL A 56 1.57 4.31 -0.50
N HIS A 57 1.75 5.62 -0.72
CA HIS A 57 1.31 6.30 -1.93
C HIS A 57 1.98 5.74 -3.20
N ASP A 58 3.31 5.62 -3.24
CA ASP A 58 4.03 5.16 -4.45
C ASP A 58 3.66 3.71 -4.80
N VAL A 59 3.57 2.83 -3.80
CA VAL A 59 3.23 1.42 -4.03
C VAL A 59 1.78 1.24 -4.47
N VAL A 60 0.83 1.90 -3.80
CA VAL A 60 -0.60 1.80 -4.18
C VAL A 60 -0.84 2.46 -5.54
N TYR A 61 -0.23 3.61 -5.81
CA TYR A 61 -0.39 4.30 -7.09
C TYR A 61 0.15 3.48 -8.26
N ARG A 62 1.37 2.94 -8.15
CA ARG A 62 1.92 2.05 -9.19
C ARG A 62 1.08 0.81 -9.39
N PHE A 63 0.61 0.19 -8.30
CA PHE A 63 -0.21 -1.02 -8.39
C PHE A 63 -1.47 -0.82 -9.23
N PHE A 64 -2.15 0.32 -9.09
CA PHE A 64 -3.34 0.61 -9.90
C PHE A 64 -3.01 1.17 -11.28
N ALA A 65 -1.96 2.00 -11.42
CA ALA A 65 -1.54 2.54 -12.71
C ALA A 65 -1.04 1.43 -13.67
N ASP A 66 -0.33 0.43 -13.15
CA ASP A 66 0.15 -0.71 -13.94
C ASP A 66 -0.99 -1.66 -14.39
N GLN A 67 -2.20 -1.54 -13.81
CA GLN A 67 -3.37 -2.29 -14.27
C GLN A 67 -4.17 -1.58 -15.38
N GLU A 68 -3.87 -0.31 -15.67
CA GLU A 68 -4.51 0.45 -16.75
C GLU A 68 -3.82 0.26 -18.13
N GLU A 69 -2.72 -0.51 -18.22
CA GLU A 69 -2.07 -0.95 -19.48
C GLU A 69 -2.43 -2.39 -19.89
#